data_AF-A0A928PA47-F1
#
_entry.id   AF-A0A928PA47-F1
#
_cell.length_a   1.000
_cell.length_b   1.000
_cell.length_c   1.000
_cell.angle_alpha   90.00
_cell.angle_beta   90.00
_cell.angle_gamma   90.00
#
_symmetry.space_group_name_H-M   'P 1'
#
loop_
_entity.id
_entity.type
_entity.pdbx_description
1 polymer ?
#
loop_
_entity_poly.entity_id
_entity_poly.type
_entity_poly.pdbx_seq_one_letter_code
_entity_poly.pdbx_strand_id
1 'polypeptide(L)'
;MWLDKLKDLKKQSGMSAKQIAEKANMSERTVTRIINGETYAPGIDKLRDIVYAMGGSLDDILDESDFKLPTPLVESLKNENTTLQNAVNDLTAENVTLKDKIVALEVELDRLRLILEHKEEIIALHNYYNKLKSNN
;
A
#
# COMPACT_ATOMS: atom_id res chain seq x y z
N MET A 1 7.10 14.16 28.84
CA MET A 1 5.70 13.90 29.27
C MET A 1 4.76 14.55 28.26
N TRP A 2 3.59 13.96 27.99
CA TRP A 2 2.66 14.44 26.95
C TRP A 2 2.21 15.90 27.12
N LEU A 3 2.08 16.35 28.38
CA LEU A 3 1.66 17.72 28.70
C LEU A 3 2.69 18.77 28.25
N ASP A 4 3.98 18.47 28.34
CA ASP A 4 5.05 19.39 27.90
C ASP A 4 5.03 19.53 26.38
N LYS A 5 4.91 18.39 25.67
CA LYS A 5 4.76 18.38 24.21
C LYS A 5 3.51 19.13 23.75
N LEU A 6 2.39 18.99 24.46
CA LEU A 6 1.17 19.75 24.18
C LEU A 6 1.38 21.26 24.36
N LYS A 7 2.09 21.69 25.42
CA LYS A 7 2.42 23.11 25.64
C LYS A 7 3.34 23.65 24.55
N ASP A 8 4.29 22.85 24.07
CA ASP A 8 5.19 23.25 22.99
C ASP A 8 4.47 23.33 21.65
N LEU A 9 3.58 22.39 21.34
CA LEU A 9 2.69 22.46 20.18
C LEU A 9 1.84 23.74 20.20
N LYS A 10 1.29 24.09 21.37
CA LYS A 10 0.55 25.35 21.54
C LYS A 10 1.41 26.57 21.23
N LYS A 11 2.66 26.62 21.72
CA LYS A 11 3.59 27.71 21.41
C LYS A 11 3.90 27.78 19.91
N GLN A 12 4.16 26.65 19.26
CA GLN A 12 4.45 26.56 17.83
C GLN A 12 3.27 27.00 16.95
N SER A 13 2.04 26.67 17.37
CA SER A 13 0.83 27.05 16.64
C SER A 13 0.55 28.56 16.64
N GLY A 14 1.13 29.31 17.58
CA GLY A 14 0.85 30.74 17.77
C GLY A 14 -0.58 31.06 18.21
N MET A 15 -1.41 30.05 18.52
CA MET A 15 -2.82 30.23 18.86
C MET A 15 -3.05 30.52 20.34
N SER A 16 -4.01 31.41 20.62
CA SER A 16 -4.55 31.61 21.96
C SER A 16 -5.47 30.45 22.38
N ALA A 17 -5.69 30.29 23.69
CA ALA A 17 -6.60 29.27 24.21
C ALA A 17 -8.03 29.43 23.67
N LYS A 18 -8.48 30.68 23.47
CA LYS A 18 -9.77 31.01 22.85
C LYS A 18 -9.86 30.50 21.40
N GLN A 19 -8.86 30.77 20.57
CA GLN A 19 -8.83 30.32 19.17
C GLN A 19 -8.80 28.79 19.07
N ILE A 20 -8.04 28.13 19.95
CA ILE A 20 -8.02 26.66 20.04
C ILE A 20 -9.39 26.14 20.44
N ALA A 21 -10.06 26.77 21.40
CA ALA A 21 -11.39 26.38 21.87
C ALA A 21 -12.46 26.51 20.77
N GLU A 22 -12.42 27.60 19.99
CA GLU A 22 -13.31 27.80 18.84
C GLU A 22 -13.10 26.69 17.78
N LYS A 23 -11.85 26.36 17.46
CA LYS A 23 -11.53 25.31 16.49
C LYS A 23 -11.82 23.89 16.99
N ALA A 24 -11.60 23.63 18.27
CA ALA A 24 -11.84 22.32 18.89
C ALA A 24 -13.31 22.12 19.31
N ASN A 25 -14.18 23.12 19.09
CA ASN A 25 -15.58 23.11 19.53
C ASN A 25 -15.73 22.84 21.04
N MET A 26 -14.95 23.55 21.85
CA MET A 26 -14.94 23.43 23.32
C MET A 26 -15.00 24.79 24.00
N SER A 27 -15.24 24.80 25.32
CA SER A 27 -15.11 26.03 26.10
C SER A 27 -13.64 26.41 26.30
N GLU A 28 -13.33 27.72 26.27
CA GLU A 28 -11.99 28.24 26.57
C GLU A 28 -11.49 27.76 27.94
N ARG A 29 -12.39 27.67 28.92
CA ARG A 29 -12.09 27.13 30.25
C ARG A 29 -11.63 25.67 30.18
N THR A 30 -12.29 24.83 29.39
CA THR A 30 -11.91 23.43 29.21
C THR A 30 -10.53 23.30 28.59
N VAL A 31 -10.27 24.04 27.50
CA VAL A 31 -8.97 24.03 26.81
C VAL A 31 -7.86 24.51 27.74
N THR A 32 -8.10 25.60 28.48
CA THR A 32 -7.11 26.17 29.43
C THR A 32 -6.76 25.18 30.52
N ARG A 33 -7.76 24.53 31.12
CA ARG A 33 -7.53 23.50 32.16
C ARG A 33 -6.72 22.32 31.65
N ILE A 34 -6.94 21.90 30.41
CA ILE A 34 -6.20 20.78 29.80
C ILE A 34 -4.75 21.19 29.51
N ILE A 35 -4.54 22.33 28.82
CA ILE A 35 -3.20 22.83 28.47
C ILE A 35 -2.35 23.14 29.71
N ASN A 36 -2.97 23.60 30.80
CA ASN A 36 -2.26 23.89 32.05
C ASN A 36 -1.96 22.63 32.88
N GLY A 37 -2.56 21.48 32.56
CA GLY A 37 -2.44 20.25 33.36
C GLY A 37 -3.33 20.22 34.60
N GLU A 38 -4.34 21.09 34.69
CA GLU A 38 -5.34 21.10 35.78
C GLU A 38 -6.36 19.96 35.65
N THR A 39 -6.37 19.27 34.51
CA THR A 39 -7.19 18.09 34.26
C THR A 39 -6.30 16.86 34.33
N TYR A 40 -6.45 16.07 35.39
CA TYR A 40 -5.62 14.90 35.69
C TYR A 40 -5.55 13.88 34.54
N ALA A 41 -6.69 13.62 33.88
CA ALA A 41 -6.78 12.73 32.72
C ALA A 41 -7.84 13.26 31.75
N PRO A 42 -7.47 14.06 30.74
CA PRO A 42 -8.40 14.43 29.67
C PRO A 42 -8.80 13.18 28.88
N GLY A 43 -10.05 13.10 28.44
CA GLY A 43 -10.45 12.06 27.48
C GLY A 43 -9.65 12.19 26.18
N ILE A 44 -9.33 11.06 25.55
CA ILE A 44 -8.46 11.05 24.35
C ILE A 44 -9.07 11.85 23.19
N ASP A 45 -10.39 11.85 23.05
CA ASP A 45 -11.11 12.66 22.05
C ASP A 45 -10.84 14.16 22.25
N LYS A 46 -10.82 14.61 23.52
CA LYS A 46 -10.58 16.01 23.83
C LYS A 46 -9.15 16.43 23.53
N LEU A 47 -8.21 15.55 23.85
CA LEU A 47 -6.80 15.71 23.51
C LEU A 47 -6.59 15.79 22.00
N ARG A 48 -7.21 14.87 21.25
CA ARG A 48 -7.19 14.85 19.78
C ARG A 48 -7.69 16.15 19.20
N ASP A 49 -8.88 16.60 19.60
CA ASP A 49 -9.52 17.79 19.02
C ASP A 49 -8.72 19.07 19.31
N ILE A 50 -8.12 19.18 20.51
CA ILE A 50 -7.23 20.31 20.87
C ILE A 50 -5.95 20.29 20.02
N VAL A 51 -5.33 19.12 19.85
CA VAL A 51 -4.10 18.96 19.06
C VAL A 51 -4.35 19.23 17.58
N TYR A 52 -5.46 18.72 17.04
CA TYR A 52 -5.85 18.95 15.64
C TYR A 52 -6.21 20.41 15.39
N ALA A 53 -6.85 21.10 16.35
CA ALA A 53 -7.13 22.53 16.27
C ALA A 53 -5.84 23.37 16.11
N MET A 54 -4.73 22.91 16.71
CA MET A 54 -3.41 23.52 16.61
C MET A 54 -2.62 23.08 15.36
N GLY A 55 -3.14 22.12 14.60
CA GLY A 55 -2.51 21.61 13.37
C GLY A 55 -1.54 20.44 13.58
N GLY A 56 -1.56 19.80 14.75
CA GLY A 56 -0.76 18.60 15.04
C GLY A 56 -1.58 17.31 15.05
N SER A 57 -0.95 16.23 15.50
CA SER A 57 -1.51 14.88 15.66
C SER A 57 -1.25 14.33 17.07
N LEU A 58 -2.03 13.33 17.50
CA LEU A 58 -1.81 12.69 18.81
C LEU A 58 -0.40 12.11 18.94
N ASP A 59 0.20 11.66 17.83
CA ASP A 59 1.56 11.12 17.77
C ASP A 59 2.63 12.19 18.10
N ASP A 60 2.33 13.48 17.88
CA ASP A 60 3.24 14.57 18.23
C ASP A 60 3.35 14.79 19.74
N ILE A 61 2.37 14.33 20.52
CA ILE A 61 2.31 14.54 21.97
C ILE A 61 2.37 13.25 22.77
N LEU A 62 2.02 12.10 22.20
CA LEU A 62 2.16 10.79 22.81
C LEU A 62 3.53 10.23 22.42
N ASP A 63 4.30 9.76 23.40
CA ASP A 63 5.49 8.97 23.08
C ASP A 63 5.05 7.57 22.66
N GLU A 64 5.52 7.10 21.50
CA GLU A 64 5.33 5.71 21.03
C GLU A 64 5.81 4.66 22.05
N SER A 65 6.64 5.07 23.03
CA SER A 65 7.24 4.19 24.03
C SER A 65 6.24 3.60 25.05
N ASP A 66 5.04 4.15 25.18
CA ASP A 66 4.03 3.66 26.12
C ASP A 66 3.11 2.59 25.53
N PHE A 67 3.14 2.37 24.20
CA PHE A 67 2.33 1.34 23.53
C PHE A 67 3.20 0.17 23.06
N LYS A 68 3.72 -0.61 24.02
CA LYS A 68 4.37 -1.88 23.69
C LYS A 68 3.31 -2.93 23.42
N LEU A 69 3.15 -3.31 22.15
CA LEU A 69 2.39 -4.51 21.80
C LEU A 69 2.97 -5.70 22.59
N PRO A 70 2.12 -6.64 23.06
CA PRO A 70 2.60 -7.82 23.76
C PRO A 70 3.65 -8.54 22.91
N THR A 71 4.81 -8.82 23.50
CA THR A 71 5.92 -9.49 22.80
C THR A 71 5.51 -10.75 22.04
N PRO A 72 4.63 -11.63 22.59
CA PRO A 72 4.16 -12.81 21.86
C PRO A 72 3.37 -12.48 20.58
N LEU A 73 2.62 -11.38 20.59
CA LEU A 73 1.88 -10.92 19.40
C LEU A 73 2.84 -10.40 18.34
N VAL A 74 3.83 -9.61 18.73
CA VAL A 74 4.87 -9.09 17.81
C VAL A 74 5.63 -10.25 17.16
N GLU A 75 5.97 -11.27 17.93
CA GLU A 75 6.70 -12.44 17.44
C GLU A 75 5.84 -13.30 16.49
N SER A 76 4.55 -13.47 16.81
CA SER A 76 3.59 -14.14 15.93
C SER A 76 3.45 -13.43 14.58
N LEU A 77 3.32 -12.09 14.60
CA LEU A 77 3.23 -11.28 13.38
C LEU A 77 4.51 -11.35 12.55
N LYS A 78 5.68 -11.36 13.18
CA LYS A 78 6.96 -11.53 12.48
C LYS A 78 7.07 -12.90 11.81
N ASN A 79 6.63 -13.94 12.49
CA ASN A 79 6.63 -15.30 11.94
C ASN A 79 5.68 -15.39 10.75
N GLU A 80 4.45 -14.88 10.88
CA GLU A 80 3.48 -14.85 9.79
C GLU A 80 3.99 -14.08 8.58
N ASN A 81 4.57 -12.89 8.80
CA ASN A 81 5.17 -12.10 7.73
C ASN A 81 6.31 -12.85 7.02
N THR A 82 7.11 -13.60 7.77
CA THR A 82 8.18 -14.43 7.21
C THR A 82 7.62 -15.55 6.34
N THR A 83 6.55 -16.23 6.80
CA THR A 83 5.85 -17.25 6.01
C THR A 83 5.26 -16.68 4.74
N LEU A 84 4.60 -15.52 4.82
CA LEU A 84 4.04 -14.84 3.66
C LEU A 84 5.13 -14.43 2.67
N GLN A 85 6.26 -13.89 3.16
CA GLN A 85 7.36 -13.49 2.31
C GLN A 85 7.96 -14.69 1.54
N ASN A 86 8.08 -15.84 2.20
CA ASN A 86 8.54 -17.07 1.54
C ASN A 86 7.55 -17.52 0.45
N ALA A 87 6.25 -17.54 0.74
CA ALA A 87 5.23 -17.91 -0.25
C ALA A 87 5.22 -16.96 -1.46
N VAL A 88 5.40 -15.66 -1.24
CA VAL A 88 5.53 -14.67 -2.33
C VAL A 88 6.76 -14.96 -3.18
N ASN A 89 7.89 -15.30 -2.57
CA ASN A 89 9.11 -15.63 -3.30
C ASN A 89 8.93 -16.88 -4.17
N ASP A 90 8.30 -17.93 -3.62
CA ASP A 90 8.03 -19.18 -4.35
C ASP A 90 7.10 -18.94 -5.55
N LEU A 91 6.00 -18.22 -5.35
CA LEU A 91 5.08 -17.84 -6.43
C LEU A 91 5.75 -16.95 -7.49
N THR A 92 6.68 -16.09 -7.08
CA THR A 92 7.43 -15.24 -8.01
C THR A 92 8.33 -16.10 -8.89
N ALA A 93 9.03 -17.09 -8.31
CA ALA A 93 9.87 -18.01 -9.06
C ALA A 93 9.07 -18.89 -10.03
N GLU A 94 7.90 -19.38 -9.62
CA GLU A 94 7.00 -20.13 -10.49
C GLU A 94 6.51 -19.26 -11.66
N ASN A 95 6.13 -18.01 -11.40
CA ASN A 95 5.69 -17.08 -12.44
C ASN A 95 6.77 -16.79 -13.48
N VAL A 96 8.04 -16.66 -13.07
CA VAL A 96 9.16 -16.51 -14.02
C VAL A 96 9.25 -17.75 -14.91
N THR A 97 9.22 -18.94 -14.31
CA THR A 97 9.27 -20.21 -15.06
C THR A 97 8.11 -20.35 -16.05
N LEU A 98 6.90 -19.95 -15.66
CA LEU A 98 5.72 -20.00 -16.53
C LEU A 98 5.83 -19.00 -17.68
N LYS A 99 6.34 -17.80 -17.44
CA LYS A 99 6.60 -16.81 -18.49
C LYS A 99 7.59 -17.35 -19.54
N ASP A 100 8.67 -17.98 -19.09
CA ASP A 100 9.64 -18.60 -20.01
C ASP A 100 9.01 -19.69 -20.87
N LYS A 101 8.13 -20.51 -20.27
CA LYS A 101 7.37 -21.52 -21.02
C LYS A 101 6.41 -20.91 -22.04
N ILE A 102 5.74 -19.81 -21.70
CA ILE A 102 4.85 -19.11 -22.62
C ILE A 102 5.65 -18.60 -23.83
N VAL A 103 6.78 -17.94 -23.60
CA VAL A 103 7.65 -17.45 -24.68
C VAL A 103 8.10 -18.60 -25.59
N ALA A 104 8.50 -19.74 -25.02
CA ALA A 104 8.88 -20.91 -25.82
C ALA A 104 7.72 -21.45 -26.68
N LEU A 105 6.50 -21.47 -26.15
CA LEU A 105 5.32 -21.90 -26.90
C LEU A 105 4.93 -20.91 -28.01
N GLU A 106 5.08 -19.60 -27.77
CA GLU A 106 4.84 -18.57 -28.79
C GLU A 106 5.79 -18.74 -29.99
N VAL A 107 7.07 -19.00 -29.72
CA VAL A 107 8.06 -19.28 -30.78
C VAL A 107 7.69 -20.52 -31.60
N GLU A 108 7.25 -21.60 -30.95
CA GLU A 108 6.85 -22.81 -31.67
C GLU A 108 5.56 -22.60 -32.47
N LEU A 109 4.62 -21.80 -31.97
CA LEU A 109 3.41 -21.43 -32.71
C LEU A 109 3.73 -20.67 -33.99
N ASP A 110 4.65 -19.71 -33.94
CA ASP A 110 5.05 -18.94 -35.12
C ASP A 110 5.78 -19.82 -36.15
N ARG A 111 6.60 -20.77 -35.69
CA ARG A 111 7.22 -21.78 -36.57
C ARG A 111 6.15 -22.61 -37.29
N LEU A 112 5.13 -23.09 -36.58
CA LEU A 112 4.07 -23.90 -37.16
C LEU A 112 3.23 -23.11 -38.17
N ARG A 113 2.95 -21.83 -37.90
CA ARG A 113 2.26 -20.93 -38.85
C ARG A 113 3.02 -20.83 -40.17
N LEU A 114 4.34 -20.61 -40.11
CA LEU A 114 5.18 -20.53 -41.31
C LEU A 114 5.14 -21.81 -42.13
N ILE A 115 5.20 -22.98 -41.48
CA ILE A 115 5.12 -24.28 -42.16
C ILE A 115 3.77 -24.42 -42.90
N LEU A 116 2.70 -23.94 -42.29
CA LEU A 116 1.35 -24.03 -42.84
C LEU A 116 1.18 -23.14 -44.08
N GLU A 117 1.71 -21.91 -44.04
CA GLU A 117 1.75 -21.01 -45.20
C GLU A 117 2.47 -21.63 -46.40
N HIS A 118 3.68 -22.17 -46.18
CA HIS A 118 4.43 -22.85 -47.26
C HIS A 118 3.66 -24.03 -47.84
N LYS A 119 2.93 -24.77 -47.01
CA LYS A 119 2.11 -25.91 -47.48
C LYS A 119 0.96 -25.43 -48.37
N GLU A 120 0.31 -24.32 -48.02
CA GLU A 120 -0.76 -23.73 -48.83
C GLU A 120 -0.24 -23.24 -50.19
N GLU A 121 0.94 -22.62 -50.22
CA GLU A 121 1.60 -22.21 -51.47
C GLU A 121 1.89 -23.40 -52.39
N ILE A 122 2.42 -24.49 -51.84
CA ILE A 122 2.70 -25.73 -52.60
C ILE A 122 1.40 -26.29 -53.19
N ILE A 123 0.31 -26.32 -52.43
CA ILE A 123 -0.99 -26.79 -52.90
C ILE A 123 -1.52 -25.89 -54.03
N ALA A 124 -1.40 -24.57 -53.89
CA ALA A 124 -1.82 -23.62 -54.92
C ALA A 124 -1.05 -23.82 -56.23
N LEU A 125 0.28 -23.97 -56.15
CA LEU A 125 1.14 -24.24 -57.30
C LEU A 125 0.81 -25.59 -57.97
N HIS A 126 0.56 -26.62 -57.18
CA HIS A 126 0.17 -27.94 -57.69
C HIS A 126 -1.15 -27.87 -58.48
N ASN A 127 -2.16 -27.20 -57.91
CA ASN A 127 -3.46 -27.02 -58.56
C ASN A 127 -3.34 -26.21 -59.86
N TYR A 128 -2.53 -25.15 -59.85
CA TYR A 128 -2.25 -24.35 -61.05
C TYR A 128 -1.60 -25.19 -62.15
N TYR A 129 -0.58 -25.98 -61.84
CA TYR A 129 0.09 -26.85 -62.80
C TYR A 129 -0.86 -27.90 -63.41
N ASN A 130 -1.68 -28.55 -62.58
CA ASN A 130 -2.66 -29.53 -63.08
C ASN A 130 -3.69 -28.91 -64.02
N LYS A 131 -4.13 -27.68 -63.75
CA LYS A 131 -5.05 -26.94 -64.63
C LYS A 131 -4.44 -26.64 -65.99
N LEU A 132 -3.16 -26.23 -66.04
CA LEU A 132 -2.45 -26.02 -67.31
C LEU A 132 -2.32 -27.32 -68.11
N LYS A 133 -2.01 -28.44 -67.43
CA LYS A 133 -1.86 -29.75 -68.08
C LYS A 133 -3.18 -30.32 -68.62
N SER A 134 -4.31 -29.98 -68.02
CA SER A 134 -5.64 -30.41 -68.49
C SER A 134 -6.18 -29.60 -69.68
N ASN A 135 -5.57 -28.46 -70.02
CA ASN A 135 -5.99 -27.55 -71.09
C ASN A 135 -5.13 -27.66 -72.37
N ASN A 136 -4.11 -28.53 -72.39
CA ASN A 136 -3.31 -28.93 -73.55
C ASN A 136 -3.67 -30.36 -73.95
#